data_AF-A0A7C2VJU6-F1
#
_entry.id   AF-A0A7C2VJU6-F1
#
_cell.length_a   1.000
_cell.length_b   1.000
_cell.length_c   1.000
_cell.angle_alpha   90.00
_cell.angle_beta   90.00
_cell.angle_gamma   90.00
#
_symmetry.space_group_name_H-M   'P 1'
#
loop_
_entity.id
_entity.type
_entity.pdbx_description
1 polymer ?
#
loop_
_entity_poly.entity_id
_entity_poly.type
_entity_poly.pdbx_seq_one_letter_code
_entity_poly.pdbx_strand_id
1 'polypeptide(L)'
;MYTDLARNMDYVSIKNAAELALKCSNLTAIKGLSRVNKVAVADALSSPDAALLVARRISYGEVQSPVEIYLLLRGNLNPKYKRIFKRLAKMAILKSSLRISGRGLKGPLRKKVPYYPGLMEFDEEATIDFLLEKGYVSYEDIVGLERRSQAKSGVLIFDSSGSMTEEKLFNAALSTAVLAYHMRSENYAVIGFSTRAFILKAMNERKDIGRVVEEILDIKALGYSNMSDGLSKGLKELSKVKRSGKRWGILITDGEWNVGGDPTLVAAKFPLLHVIATPSKGKIAKYGLEACKKIAKAGKGRFVVVKKFSEIPRLLIRLLLS
;
A
#
# COMPACT_ATOMS: atom_id res chain seq x y z
N MET A 1 -14.69 14.01 -20.44
CA MET A 1 -14.29 14.12 -21.87
C MET A 1 -14.31 12.77 -22.57
N TYR A 2 -13.28 11.90 -22.47
CA TYR A 2 -13.28 10.62 -23.22
C TYR A 2 -14.43 9.66 -22.84
N THR A 3 -14.81 9.62 -21.57
CA THR A 3 -15.95 8.81 -21.12
C THR A 3 -17.28 9.33 -21.64
N ASP A 4 -17.43 10.65 -21.82
CA ASP A 4 -18.67 11.27 -22.29
C ASP A 4 -18.82 11.13 -23.81
N LEU A 5 -17.70 11.25 -24.55
CA LEU A 5 -17.64 11.04 -26.00
C LEU A 5 -18.00 9.61 -26.41
N ALA A 6 -17.64 8.62 -25.59
CA ALA A 6 -17.81 7.21 -25.95
C ALA A 6 -19.18 6.62 -25.61
N ARG A 7 -20.02 7.30 -24.81
CA ARG A 7 -21.31 6.74 -24.34
C ARG A 7 -22.29 6.32 -25.44
N ASN A 8 -22.21 6.94 -26.62
CA ASN A 8 -23.10 6.67 -27.75
C ASN A 8 -22.43 5.84 -28.86
N MET A 9 -21.21 5.35 -28.64
CA MET A 9 -20.45 4.59 -29.64
C MET A 9 -20.75 3.09 -29.53
N ASP A 10 -20.85 2.43 -30.66
CA ASP A 10 -21.01 0.98 -30.74
C ASP A 10 -19.69 0.23 -30.43
N TYR A 11 -19.76 -1.10 -30.35
CA TYR A 11 -18.60 -1.95 -30.07
C TYR A 11 -17.42 -1.67 -31.01
N VAL A 12 -17.71 -1.63 -32.32
CA VAL A 12 -16.68 -1.49 -33.37
C VAL A 12 -16.00 -0.14 -33.28
N SER A 13 -16.77 0.93 -33.08
CA SER A 13 -16.22 2.28 -32.94
C SER A 13 -15.35 2.42 -31.69
N ILE A 14 -15.75 1.84 -30.55
CA ILE A 14 -14.94 1.86 -29.32
C ILE A 14 -13.65 1.06 -29.49
N LYS A 15 -13.72 -0.11 -30.14
CA LYS A 15 -12.53 -0.93 -30.42
C LYS A 15 -11.55 -0.17 -31.31
N ASN A 16 -12.01 0.41 -32.41
CA ASN A 16 -11.19 1.22 -33.32
C ASN A 16 -10.58 2.43 -32.59
N ALA A 17 -11.35 3.11 -31.75
CA ALA A 17 -10.84 4.22 -30.93
C ALA A 17 -9.78 3.75 -29.92
N ALA A 18 -9.93 2.58 -29.33
CA ALA A 18 -8.94 2.01 -28.43
C ALA A 18 -7.64 1.63 -29.17
N GLU A 19 -7.74 1.07 -30.38
CA GLU A 19 -6.60 0.78 -31.24
C GLU A 19 -5.87 2.05 -31.69
N LEU A 20 -6.60 3.11 -32.03
CA LEU A 20 -6.02 4.43 -32.31
C LEU A 20 -5.33 5.01 -31.06
N ALA A 21 -5.95 4.89 -29.88
CA ALA A 21 -5.35 5.33 -28.63
C ALA A 21 -4.07 4.54 -28.28
N LEU A 22 -4.01 3.24 -28.63
CA LEU A 22 -2.79 2.43 -28.52
C LEU A 22 -1.68 2.99 -29.42
N LYS A 23 -1.98 3.25 -30.70
CA LYS A 23 -1.03 3.84 -31.67
C LYS A 23 -0.50 5.20 -31.19
N CYS A 24 -1.37 6.04 -30.65
CA CYS A 24 -1.00 7.34 -30.08
C CYS A 24 -0.42 7.26 -28.65
N SER A 25 -0.23 6.05 -28.10
CA SER A 25 0.26 5.84 -26.73
C SER A 25 -0.55 6.56 -25.64
N ASN A 26 -1.86 6.78 -25.84
CA ASN A 26 -2.72 7.57 -24.96
C ASN A 26 -3.46 6.70 -23.93
N LEU A 27 -2.81 6.42 -22.79
CA LEU A 27 -3.40 5.62 -21.71
C LEU A 27 -4.63 6.27 -21.08
N THR A 28 -4.72 7.60 -21.07
CA THR A 28 -5.88 8.33 -20.54
C THR A 28 -7.13 8.06 -21.37
N ALA A 29 -6.99 8.08 -22.70
CA ALA A 29 -8.06 7.71 -23.61
C ALA A 29 -8.47 6.24 -23.42
N ILE A 30 -7.50 5.32 -23.37
CA ILE A 30 -7.77 3.89 -23.12
C ILE A 30 -8.56 3.70 -21.83
N LYS A 31 -8.11 4.31 -20.72
CA LYS A 31 -8.82 4.24 -19.42
C LYS A 31 -10.23 4.82 -19.50
N GLY A 32 -10.41 5.93 -20.24
CA GLY A 32 -11.71 6.54 -20.48
C GLY A 32 -12.67 5.62 -21.24
N LEU A 33 -12.19 4.98 -22.30
CA LEU A 33 -12.92 4.01 -23.12
C LEU A 33 -13.24 2.73 -22.34
N SER A 34 -12.31 2.24 -21.51
CA SER A 34 -12.50 1.05 -20.66
C SER A 34 -13.68 1.18 -19.70
N ARG A 35 -14.01 2.41 -19.28
CA ARG A 35 -15.18 2.67 -18.42
C ARG A 35 -16.51 2.57 -19.15
N VAL A 36 -16.49 2.73 -20.47
CA VAL A 36 -17.69 2.67 -21.31
C VAL A 36 -17.92 1.25 -21.81
N ASN A 37 -16.93 0.62 -22.45
CA ASN A 37 -17.06 -0.73 -22.96
C ASN A 37 -15.78 -1.56 -22.69
N LYS A 38 -15.81 -2.32 -21.60
CA LYS A 38 -14.69 -3.17 -21.17
C LYS A 38 -14.35 -4.27 -22.17
N VAL A 39 -15.34 -4.78 -22.90
CA VAL A 39 -15.15 -5.89 -23.84
C VAL A 39 -14.39 -5.41 -25.07
N ALA A 40 -14.87 -4.34 -25.71
CA ALA A 40 -14.24 -3.76 -26.90
C ALA A 40 -12.78 -3.34 -26.63
N VAL A 41 -12.54 -2.70 -25.49
CA VAL A 41 -11.19 -2.25 -25.13
C VAL A 41 -10.28 -3.42 -24.74
N ALA A 42 -10.80 -4.44 -24.04
CA ALA A 42 -10.01 -5.63 -23.73
C ALA A 42 -9.62 -6.43 -24.98
N ASP A 43 -10.48 -6.45 -26.01
CA ASP A 43 -10.18 -7.04 -27.31
C ASP A 43 -9.02 -6.28 -27.99
N ALA A 44 -9.11 -4.95 -28.09
CA ALA A 44 -8.03 -4.11 -28.63
C ALA A 44 -6.70 -4.27 -27.86
N LEU A 45 -6.77 -4.40 -26.53
CA LEU A 45 -5.59 -4.55 -25.66
C LEU A 45 -5.06 -6.00 -25.62
N SER A 46 -5.73 -6.96 -26.23
CA SER A 46 -5.25 -8.34 -26.37
C SER A 46 -4.25 -8.48 -27.52
N SER A 47 -3.25 -7.61 -27.54
CA SER A 47 -2.23 -7.50 -28.59
C SER A 47 -0.81 -7.32 -28.01
N PRO A 48 0.26 -7.72 -28.74
CA PRO A 48 1.64 -7.52 -28.29
C PRO A 48 1.98 -6.03 -28.11
N ASP A 49 1.48 -5.17 -28.99
CA ASP A 49 1.70 -3.73 -28.97
C ASP A 49 1.16 -3.09 -27.69
N ALA A 50 -0.01 -3.53 -27.23
CA ALA A 50 -0.59 -3.07 -25.97
C ALA A 50 0.28 -3.46 -24.76
N ALA A 51 0.79 -4.70 -24.74
CA ALA A 51 1.70 -5.14 -23.69
C ALA A 51 3.02 -4.34 -23.70
N LEU A 52 3.57 -4.05 -24.89
CA LEU A 52 4.79 -3.27 -25.05
C LEU A 52 4.59 -1.82 -24.60
N LEU A 53 3.47 -1.18 -24.98
CA LEU A 53 3.10 0.15 -24.53
C LEU A 53 3.03 0.23 -23.00
N VAL A 54 2.33 -0.71 -22.37
CA VAL A 54 2.21 -0.79 -20.91
C VAL A 54 3.59 -0.94 -20.26
N ALA A 55 4.43 -1.84 -20.76
CA ALA A 55 5.79 -2.04 -20.26
C ALA A 55 6.67 -0.79 -20.40
N ARG A 56 6.56 -0.06 -21.51
CA ARG A 56 7.28 1.19 -21.77
C ARG A 56 6.86 2.30 -20.80
N ARG A 57 5.55 2.45 -20.57
CA ARG A 57 4.98 3.44 -19.63
C ARG A 57 5.42 3.18 -18.19
N ILE A 58 5.41 1.91 -17.76
CA ILE A 58 5.96 1.49 -16.46
C ILE A 58 7.46 1.83 -16.34
N SER A 59 8.22 1.63 -17.42
CA SER A 59 9.66 1.94 -17.45
C SER A 59 9.92 3.44 -17.27
N TYR A 60 9.08 4.31 -17.85
CA TYR A 60 9.10 5.77 -17.63
C TYR A 60 8.60 6.20 -16.25
N GLY A 61 8.19 5.26 -15.38
CA GLY A 61 7.75 5.53 -14.02
C GLY A 61 6.26 5.80 -13.86
N GLU A 62 5.49 5.71 -14.94
CA GLU A 62 4.02 5.74 -14.86
C GLU A 62 3.51 4.37 -14.41
N VAL A 63 3.04 4.28 -13.16
CA VAL A 63 2.63 3.00 -12.56
C VAL A 63 1.14 2.92 -12.29
N GLN A 64 0.49 4.02 -11.91
CA GLN A 64 -0.92 4.01 -11.54
C GLN A 64 -1.83 3.68 -12.73
N SER A 65 -1.77 4.44 -13.82
CA SER A 65 -2.68 4.24 -14.97
C SER A 65 -2.59 2.83 -15.56
N PRO A 66 -1.41 2.25 -15.82
CA PRO A 66 -1.34 0.90 -16.38
C PRO A 66 -1.92 -0.18 -15.46
N VAL A 67 -1.71 -0.07 -14.14
CA VAL A 67 -2.27 -1.02 -13.17
C VAL A 67 -3.78 -0.88 -13.09
N GLU A 68 -4.30 0.36 -13.08
CA GLU A 68 -5.74 0.61 -13.07
C GLU A 68 -6.43 0.11 -14.35
N ILE A 69 -5.80 0.26 -15.53
CA ILE A 69 -6.29 -0.31 -16.78
C ILE A 69 -6.36 -1.85 -16.68
N TYR A 70 -5.33 -2.49 -16.14
CA TYR A 70 -5.38 -3.94 -15.88
C TYR A 70 -6.54 -4.30 -14.95
N LEU A 71 -6.71 -3.60 -13.83
CA LEU A 71 -7.79 -3.86 -12.86
C LEU A 71 -9.18 -3.69 -13.46
N LEU A 72 -9.37 -2.70 -14.35
CA LEU A 72 -10.59 -2.47 -15.11
C LEU A 72 -10.92 -3.62 -16.06
N LEU A 73 -9.90 -4.15 -16.75
CA LEU A 73 -10.07 -5.06 -17.89
C LEU A 73 -9.79 -6.54 -17.57
N ARG A 74 -9.24 -6.89 -16.40
CA ARG A 74 -8.84 -8.26 -16.02
C ARG A 74 -9.93 -9.33 -16.14
N GLY A 75 -11.21 -8.93 -16.17
CA GLY A 75 -12.35 -9.82 -16.39
C GLY A 75 -12.62 -10.14 -17.86
N ASN A 76 -12.18 -9.28 -18.78
CA ASN A 76 -12.47 -9.34 -20.21
C ASN A 76 -11.24 -9.59 -21.08
N LEU A 77 -10.02 -9.43 -20.54
CA LEU A 77 -8.78 -9.72 -21.25
C LEU A 77 -8.66 -11.20 -21.60
N ASN A 78 -8.12 -11.48 -22.79
CA ASN A 78 -7.71 -12.83 -23.18
C ASN A 78 -6.74 -13.43 -22.12
N PRO A 79 -6.84 -14.74 -21.79
CA PRO A 79 -6.00 -15.39 -20.76
C PRO A 79 -4.49 -15.18 -20.91
N LYS A 80 -3.96 -15.10 -22.14
CA LYS A 80 -2.54 -14.81 -22.39
C LYS A 80 -2.19 -13.40 -21.91
N TYR A 81 -2.91 -12.39 -22.36
CA TYR A 81 -2.63 -10.99 -22.03
C TYR A 81 -3.00 -10.63 -20.59
N LYS A 82 -4.02 -11.26 -20.02
CA LYS A 82 -4.32 -11.17 -18.59
C LYS A 82 -3.10 -11.53 -17.74
N ARG A 83 -2.41 -12.64 -18.05
CA ARG A 83 -1.19 -13.06 -17.34
C ARG A 83 -0.04 -12.05 -17.53
N ILE A 84 0.15 -11.54 -18.75
CA ILE A 84 1.18 -10.54 -19.05
C ILE A 84 0.93 -9.25 -18.28
N PHE A 85 -0.28 -8.70 -18.36
CA PHE A 85 -0.64 -7.45 -17.69
C PHE A 85 -0.58 -7.59 -16.16
N LYS A 86 -1.00 -8.74 -15.61
CA LYS A 86 -0.84 -9.01 -14.18
C LYS A 86 0.63 -9.00 -13.75
N ARG A 87 1.51 -9.64 -14.53
CA ARG A 87 2.96 -9.64 -14.26
C ARG A 87 3.53 -8.23 -14.33
N LEU A 88 3.16 -7.44 -15.34
CA LEU A 88 3.58 -6.04 -15.48
C LEU A 88 3.09 -5.18 -14.31
N ALA A 89 1.83 -5.35 -13.91
CA ALA A 89 1.25 -4.65 -12.77
C ALA A 89 1.99 -4.96 -11.45
N LYS A 90 2.24 -6.25 -11.17
CA LYS A 90 3.06 -6.68 -10.03
C LYS A 90 4.44 -6.02 -10.07
N MET A 91 5.15 -6.11 -11.19
CA MET A 91 6.50 -5.54 -11.33
C MET A 91 6.50 -4.02 -11.11
N ALA A 92 5.51 -3.32 -11.65
CA ALA A 92 5.37 -1.87 -11.51
C ALA A 92 5.14 -1.46 -10.05
N ILE A 93 4.27 -2.18 -9.33
CA ILE A 93 4.01 -1.96 -7.90
C ILE A 93 5.28 -2.18 -7.09
N LEU A 94 5.93 -3.34 -7.24
CA LEU A 94 7.13 -3.68 -6.47
C LEU A 94 8.26 -2.66 -6.70
N LYS A 95 8.53 -2.31 -7.97
CA LYS A 95 9.54 -1.30 -8.33
C LYS A 95 9.22 0.08 -7.75
N SER A 96 7.96 0.50 -7.80
CA SER A 96 7.53 1.77 -7.20
C SER A 96 7.64 1.76 -5.68
N SER A 97 7.25 0.67 -5.02
CA SER A 97 7.38 0.57 -3.57
C SER A 97 8.83 0.59 -3.10
N LEU A 98 9.78 -0.04 -3.82
CA LEU A 98 11.20 0.08 -3.52
C LEU A 98 11.69 1.54 -3.56
N ARG A 99 11.26 2.32 -4.56
CA ARG A 99 11.59 3.75 -4.65
C ARG A 99 11.00 4.55 -3.48
N ILE A 100 9.77 4.24 -3.08
CA ILE A 100 9.08 4.93 -1.98
C ILE A 100 9.74 4.58 -0.64
N SER A 101 9.98 3.30 -0.38
CA SER A 101 10.66 2.81 0.82
C SER A 101 12.10 3.32 0.90
N GLY A 102 12.85 3.29 -0.20
CA GLY A 102 14.24 3.76 -0.27
C GLY A 102 14.40 5.26 0.02
N ARG A 103 13.44 6.11 -0.37
CA ARG A 103 13.43 7.54 -0.06
C ARG A 103 13.01 7.86 1.39
N GLY A 104 12.44 6.88 2.10
CA GLY A 104 11.92 7.02 3.46
C GLY A 104 12.82 6.39 4.54
N LEU A 105 13.97 5.85 4.16
CA LEU A 105 14.96 5.30 5.10
C LEU A 105 15.68 6.45 5.81
N LYS A 106 15.10 6.99 6.88
CA LYS A 106 15.98 7.30 8.02
C LYS A 106 16.41 5.93 8.55
N GLY A 107 17.72 5.71 8.59
CA GLY A 107 18.31 4.49 9.13
C GLY A 107 17.76 4.17 10.54
N PRO A 108 17.98 2.95 11.04
CA PRO A 108 17.60 2.60 12.41
C PRO A 108 18.09 3.68 13.39
N LEU A 109 17.36 3.88 14.49
CA LEU A 109 17.82 4.75 15.56
C LEU A 109 19.24 4.33 15.94
N ARG A 110 20.20 5.20 15.67
CA ARG A 110 21.59 5.01 16.05
C ARG A 110 21.72 5.48 17.49
N LYS A 111 22.17 4.60 18.37
CA LYS A 111 22.52 4.98 19.74
C LYS A 111 24.02 5.19 19.80
N LYS A 112 24.45 6.36 20.31
CA LYS A 112 25.84 6.61 20.67
C LYS A 112 26.20 5.69 21.84
N VAL A 113 27.22 4.87 21.67
CA VAL A 113 27.75 3.93 22.66
C VAL A 113 29.28 4.02 22.67
N PRO A 114 29.96 3.63 23.75
CA PRO A 114 31.41 3.42 23.68
C PRO A 114 31.73 2.42 22.57
N TYR A 115 32.73 2.73 21.75
CA TYR A 115 33.16 1.83 20.68
C TYR A 115 33.72 0.52 21.24
N TYR A 116 33.48 -0.58 20.52
CA TYR A 116 34.04 -1.89 20.86
C TYR A 116 34.38 -2.67 19.57
N PRO A 117 35.39 -3.55 19.59
CA PRO A 117 35.77 -4.35 18.43
C PRO A 117 34.58 -5.19 17.92
N GLY A 118 34.20 -4.97 16.66
CA GLY A 118 33.03 -5.60 16.02
C GLY A 118 31.85 -4.65 15.75
N LEU A 119 31.89 -3.42 16.25
CA LEU A 119 30.93 -2.37 15.90
C LEU A 119 31.25 -1.78 14.52
N MET A 120 30.28 -1.79 13.60
CA MET A 120 30.51 -1.45 12.18
C MET A 120 30.45 0.04 11.86
N GLU A 121 29.91 0.87 12.75
CA GLU A 121 29.72 2.31 12.52
C GLU A 121 30.15 3.10 13.78
N PHE A 122 30.71 4.29 13.58
CA PHE A 122 31.06 5.26 14.63
C PHE A 122 30.73 6.68 14.16
N ASP A 123 30.57 7.61 15.10
CA ASP A 123 30.22 9.02 14.87
C ASP A 123 31.51 9.84 14.76
N GLU A 124 31.91 10.15 13.53
CA GLU A 124 33.13 10.89 13.22
C GLU A 124 33.11 12.29 13.85
N GLU A 125 32.01 13.02 13.76
CA GLU A 125 31.89 14.37 14.31
C GLU A 125 32.03 14.35 15.84
N ALA A 126 31.28 13.48 16.52
CA ALA A 126 31.38 13.38 17.97
C ALA A 126 32.75 12.91 18.45
N THR A 127 33.43 12.07 17.67
CA THR A 127 34.80 11.62 17.97
C THR A 127 35.82 12.74 17.76
N ILE A 128 35.62 13.59 16.74
CA ILE A 128 36.46 14.77 16.48
C ILE A 128 36.27 15.82 17.59
N ASP A 129 35.06 16.04 18.07
CA ASP A 129 34.80 16.95 19.20
C ASP A 129 35.60 16.53 20.46
N PHE A 130 35.61 15.23 20.79
CA PHE A 130 36.43 14.71 21.88
C PHE A 130 37.94 14.86 21.65
N LEU A 131 38.41 14.70 20.41
CA LEU A 131 39.81 14.90 20.04
C LEU A 131 40.23 16.37 20.23
N LEU A 132 39.39 17.30 19.80
CA LEU A 132 39.67 18.73 19.92
C LEU A 132 39.72 19.17 21.39
N GLU A 133 38.94 18.54 22.27
CA GLU A 133 38.97 18.81 23.71
C GLU A 133 40.18 18.19 24.44
N LYS A 134 40.57 16.96 24.10
CA LYS A 134 41.65 16.22 24.83
C LYS A 134 43.04 16.33 24.20
N GLY A 135 43.14 16.64 22.91
CA GLY A 135 44.42 16.71 22.18
C GLY A 135 45.06 15.35 21.84
N TYR A 136 44.46 14.23 22.26
CA TYR A 136 44.83 12.87 21.87
C TYR A 136 43.58 11.97 21.89
N VAL A 137 43.58 10.89 21.08
CA VAL A 137 42.46 9.92 21.00
C VAL A 137 42.89 8.61 21.64
N SER A 138 42.10 8.10 22.59
CA SER A 138 42.16 6.70 23.04
C SER A 138 40.99 5.90 22.45
N TYR A 139 41.08 4.56 22.49
CA TYR A 139 40.03 3.68 21.94
C TYR A 139 38.66 3.88 22.62
N GLU A 140 38.68 4.35 23.87
CA GLU A 140 37.51 4.63 24.71
C GLU A 140 36.80 5.94 24.32
N ASP A 141 37.49 6.83 23.60
CA ASP A 141 36.97 8.12 23.15
C ASP A 141 36.24 8.03 21.79
N ILE A 142 36.28 6.87 21.14
CA ILE A 142 35.56 6.63 19.88
C ILE A 142 34.08 6.43 20.20
N VAL A 143 33.23 7.27 19.61
CA VAL A 143 31.78 7.17 19.77
C VAL A 143 31.22 6.18 18.76
N GLY A 144 30.99 4.95 19.20
CA GLY A 144 30.31 3.93 18.42
C GLY A 144 28.84 4.26 18.12
N LEU A 145 28.35 3.82 16.95
CA LEU A 145 26.94 3.91 16.56
C LEU A 145 26.31 2.52 16.51
N GLU A 146 25.62 2.13 17.59
CA GLU A 146 24.87 0.87 17.63
C GLU A 146 23.50 1.06 16.95
N ARG A 147 23.20 0.22 15.95
CA ARG A 147 21.87 0.14 15.34
C ARG A 147 20.92 -0.57 16.30
N ARG A 148 20.08 0.17 17.02
CA ARG A 148 18.98 -0.44 17.79
C ARG A 148 17.68 -0.39 17.00
N SER A 149 17.32 -1.48 16.32
CA SER A 149 15.93 -1.68 15.89
C SER A 149 15.17 -2.36 17.03
N GLN A 150 14.29 -1.60 17.71
CA GLN A 150 13.28 -2.21 18.56
C GLN A 150 12.43 -3.15 17.69
N ALA A 151 12.21 -4.39 18.13
CA ALA A 151 11.36 -5.32 17.40
C ALA A 151 9.97 -4.69 17.19
N LYS A 152 9.47 -4.75 15.96
CA LYS A 152 8.18 -4.17 15.58
C LYS A 152 7.27 -5.29 15.09
N SER A 153 5.97 -5.17 15.36
CA SER A 153 4.99 -6.03 14.74
C SER A 153 3.73 -5.27 14.41
N GLY A 154 3.23 -5.50 13.20
CA GLY A 154 2.25 -4.62 12.58
C GLY A 154 1.14 -5.37 11.88
N VAL A 155 -0.05 -4.79 11.85
CA VAL A 155 -1.12 -5.25 10.96
C VAL A 155 -1.59 -4.11 10.07
N LEU A 156 -1.65 -4.39 8.77
CA LEU A 156 -2.28 -3.50 7.79
C LEU A 156 -3.66 -4.04 7.48
N ILE A 157 -4.67 -3.20 7.71
CA ILE A 157 -6.08 -3.53 7.52
C ILE A 157 -6.62 -2.52 6.50
N PHE A 158 -7.19 -3.00 5.40
CA PHE A 158 -7.77 -2.13 4.40
C PHE A 158 -9.17 -2.58 3.98
N ASP A 159 -10.01 -1.59 3.70
CA ASP A 159 -11.34 -1.80 3.18
C ASP A 159 -11.29 -2.34 1.74
N SER A 160 -12.06 -3.38 1.46
CA SER A 160 -12.24 -4.00 0.15
C SER A 160 -13.72 -4.19 -0.23
N SER A 161 -14.62 -3.42 0.39
CA SER A 161 -16.07 -3.46 0.17
C SER A 161 -16.50 -2.95 -1.21
N GLY A 162 -17.81 -2.94 -1.50
CA GLY A 162 -18.35 -2.54 -2.80
C GLY A 162 -18.00 -1.12 -3.27
N SER A 163 -17.47 -0.24 -2.40
CA SER A 163 -16.95 1.08 -2.80
C SER A 163 -15.52 1.03 -3.38
N MET A 164 -14.94 -0.17 -3.51
CA MET A 164 -13.56 -0.38 -3.91
C MET A 164 -13.36 -0.17 -5.41
N THR A 165 -12.63 0.88 -5.75
CA THR A 165 -12.23 1.22 -7.12
C THR A 165 -10.86 0.64 -7.47
N GLU A 166 -10.47 0.73 -8.74
CA GLU A 166 -9.16 0.30 -9.20
C GLU A 166 -8.04 1.10 -8.52
N GLU A 167 -8.31 2.38 -8.25
CA GLU A 167 -7.41 3.25 -7.50
C GLU A 167 -7.23 2.74 -6.06
N LYS A 168 -8.31 2.32 -5.39
CA LYS A 168 -8.20 1.76 -4.02
C LYS A 168 -7.39 0.46 -4.01
N LEU A 169 -7.63 -0.46 -4.96
CA LEU A 169 -6.89 -1.72 -5.07
C LEU A 169 -5.40 -1.49 -5.40
N PHE A 170 -5.12 -0.58 -6.32
CA PHE A 170 -3.76 -0.16 -6.63
C PHE A 170 -3.03 0.35 -5.38
N ASN A 171 -3.66 1.23 -4.61
CA ASN A 171 -3.04 1.81 -3.42
C ASN A 171 -2.95 0.82 -2.26
N ALA A 172 -3.88 -0.11 -2.10
CA ALA A 172 -3.77 -1.21 -1.15
C ALA A 172 -2.57 -2.10 -1.47
N ALA A 173 -2.39 -2.48 -2.74
CA ALA A 173 -1.25 -3.27 -3.19
C ALA A 173 0.07 -2.52 -3.02
N LEU A 174 0.13 -1.24 -3.39
CA LEU A 174 1.32 -0.41 -3.24
C LEU A 174 1.68 -0.17 -1.77
N SER A 175 0.70 0.13 -0.92
CA SER A 175 0.90 0.30 0.53
C SER A 175 1.39 -0.99 1.19
N THR A 176 0.85 -2.13 0.76
CA THR A 176 1.27 -3.46 1.23
C THR A 176 2.71 -3.76 0.83
N ALA A 177 3.10 -3.47 -0.42
CA ALA A 177 4.47 -3.63 -0.88
C ALA A 177 5.45 -2.71 -0.15
N VAL A 178 5.08 -1.43 0.06
CA VAL A 178 5.88 -0.49 0.86
C VAL A 178 6.07 -0.98 2.29
N LEU A 179 4.99 -1.44 2.93
CA LEU A 179 5.04 -2.03 4.27
C LEU A 179 5.97 -3.24 4.32
N ALA A 180 5.84 -4.16 3.37
CA ALA A 180 6.65 -5.37 3.32
C ALA A 180 8.15 -5.07 3.21
N TYR A 181 8.53 -4.07 2.40
CA TYR A 181 9.92 -3.63 2.32
C TYR A 181 10.41 -2.97 3.61
N HIS A 182 9.56 -2.20 4.30
CA HIS A 182 9.90 -1.61 5.60
C HIS A 182 10.02 -2.66 6.71
N MET A 183 9.19 -3.71 6.65
CA MET A 183 9.11 -4.78 7.66
C MET A 183 9.88 -6.05 7.26
N ARG A 184 10.89 -5.95 6.38
CA ARG A 184 11.68 -7.10 5.87
C ARG A 184 12.19 -8.04 6.98
N SER A 185 12.56 -7.47 8.13
CA SER A 185 13.15 -8.20 9.26
C SER A 185 12.18 -8.37 10.44
N GLU A 186 10.91 -8.00 10.25
CA GLU A 186 9.91 -7.88 11.30
C GLU A 186 8.63 -8.64 10.92
N ASN A 187 7.79 -8.96 11.91
CA ASN A 187 6.54 -9.67 11.65
C ASN A 187 5.42 -8.69 11.28
N TYR A 188 4.65 -9.03 10.25
CA TYR A 188 3.47 -8.27 9.88
C TYR A 188 2.37 -9.16 9.27
N ALA A 189 1.12 -8.71 9.41
CA ALA A 189 -0.02 -9.30 8.72
C ALA A 189 -0.73 -8.28 7.82
N VAL A 190 -1.41 -8.79 6.80
CA VAL A 190 -2.19 -8.00 5.83
C VAL A 190 -3.59 -8.56 5.76
N ILE A 191 -4.58 -7.71 6.01
CA ILE A 191 -5.99 -8.08 6.13
C ILE A 191 -6.81 -7.18 5.22
N GLY A 192 -7.63 -7.80 4.37
CA GLY A 192 -8.70 -7.12 3.66
C GLY A 192 -10.03 -7.38 4.37
N PHE A 193 -10.97 -6.44 4.30
CA PHE A 193 -12.34 -6.69 4.79
C PHE A 193 -13.41 -6.21 3.81
N SER A 194 -14.46 -7.01 3.71
CA SER A 194 -15.73 -6.69 3.04
C SER A 194 -16.85 -7.12 3.98
N THR A 195 -17.82 -7.92 3.52
CA THR A 195 -18.82 -8.55 4.39
C THR A 195 -18.15 -9.44 5.45
N ARG A 196 -17.04 -10.09 5.08
CA ARG A 196 -16.15 -10.83 5.99
C ARG A 196 -14.72 -10.39 5.75
N ALA A 197 -13.93 -10.41 6.81
CA ALA A 197 -12.49 -10.15 6.74
C ALA A 197 -11.73 -11.41 6.30
N PHE A 198 -10.63 -11.22 5.59
CA PHE A 198 -9.76 -12.28 5.07
C PHE A 198 -8.29 -11.89 5.23
N ILE A 199 -7.45 -12.90 5.44
CA ILE A 199 -6.01 -12.73 5.66
C ILE A 199 -5.32 -12.96 4.32
N LEU A 200 -4.60 -11.95 3.83
CA LEU A 200 -3.76 -12.03 2.64
C LEU A 200 -2.34 -12.48 2.99
N LYS A 201 -1.90 -12.13 4.20
CA LYS A 201 -0.66 -12.62 4.79
C LYS A 201 -0.83 -12.71 6.30
N ALA A 202 -0.56 -13.87 6.89
CA ALA A 202 -0.62 -14.04 8.34
C ALA A 202 0.66 -13.52 9.04
N MET A 203 0.56 -13.22 10.33
CA MET A 203 1.65 -12.60 11.12
C MET A 203 2.95 -13.40 11.07
N ASN A 204 2.85 -14.71 11.25
CA ASN A 204 4.01 -15.63 11.31
C ASN A 204 4.28 -16.34 9.99
N GLU A 205 3.62 -15.94 8.91
CA GLU A 205 3.76 -16.55 7.59
C GLU A 205 4.90 -15.90 6.80
N ARG A 206 5.80 -16.72 6.25
CA ARG A 206 6.75 -16.26 5.21
C ARG A 206 6.09 -16.40 3.84
N LYS A 207 5.56 -15.29 3.32
CA LYS A 207 4.90 -15.24 2.02
C LYS A 207 5.61 -14.25 1.11
N ASP A 208 5.83 -14.65 -0.14
CA ASP A 208 6.40 -13.77 -1.16
C ASP A 208 5.50 -12.53 -1.35
N ILE A 209 6.11 -11.34 -1.30
CA ILE A 209 5.36 -10.08 -1.42
C ILE A 209 4.72 -9.95 -2.81
N GLY A 210 5.34 -10.51 -3.85
CA GLY A 210 4.77 -10.56 -5.18
C GLY A 210 3.45 -11.32 -5.22
N ARG A 211 3.36 -12.45 -4.51
CA ARG A 211 2.11 -13.21 -4.34
C ARG A 211 1.04 -12.44 -3.58
N VAL A 212 1.39 -11.78 -2.47
CA VAL A 212 0.44 -10.95 -1.71
C VAL A 212 -0.11 -9.81 -2.58
N VAL A 213 0.75 -9.14 -3.36
CA VAL A 213 0.34 -8.10 -4.32
C VAL A 213 -0.60 -8.68 -5.39
N GLU A 214 -0.29 -9.85 -5.94
CA GLU A 214 -1.16 -10.51 -6.93
C GLU A 214 -2.52 -10.88 -6.37
N GLU A 215 -2.59 -11.38 -5.12
CA GLU A 215 -3.85 -11.67 -4.44
C GLU A 215 -4.69 -10.41 -4.22
N ILE A 216 -4.06 -9.30 -3.82
CA ILE A 216 -4.75 -8.00 -3.72
C ILE A 216 -5.31 -7.59 -5.08
N LEU A 217 -4.50 -7.72 -6.14
CA LEU A 217 -4.93 -7.42 -7.51
C LEU A 217 -5.99 -8.38 -8.06
N ASP A 218 -6.31 -9.49 -7.38
CA ASP A 218 -7.37 -10.43 -7.73
C ASP A 218 -8.66 -10.22 -6.91
N ILE A 219 -8.63 -9.38 -5.86
CA ILE A 219 -9.81 -9.10 -5.03
C ILE A 219 -10.95 -8.58 -5.90
N LYS A 220 -12.13 -9.18 -5.73
CA LYS A 220 -13.39 -8.70 -6.30
C LYS A 220 -14.11 -7.85 -5.25
N ALA A 221 -14.32 -6.58 -5.60
CA ALA A 221 -15.02 -5.60 -4.77
C ALA A 221 -16.53 -5.93 -4.73
N LEU A 222 -16.96 -6.74 -3.77
CA LEU A 222 -18.36 -7.13 -3.62
C LEU A 222 -18.74 -7.15 -2.14
N GLY A 223 -19.99 -6.76 -1.87
CA GLY A 223 -20.59 -6.87 -0.54
C GLY A 223 -20.46 -5.62 0.32
N TYR A 224 -20.73 -5.82 1.60
CA TYR A 224 -20.84 -4.78 2.62
C TYR A 224 -19.48 -4.48 3.26
N SER A 225 -19.46 -3.54 4.19
CA SER A 225 -18.28 -3.16 4.97
C SER A 225 -18.44 -3.64 6.41
N ASN A 226 -17.70 -4.69 6.81
CA ASN A 226 -17.60 -5.19 8.18
C ASN A 226 -16.26 -4.82 8.82
N MET A 227 -16.13 -3.57 9.23
CA MET A 227 -14.90 -3.06 9.81
C MET A 227 -14.56 -3.73 11.14
N SER A 228 -15.57 -4.08 11.95
CA SER A 228 -15.39 -4.76 13.23
C SER A 228 -14.73 -6.14 13.09
N ASP A 229 -15.09 -6.91 12.06
CA ASP A 229 -14.48 -8.20 11.75
C ASP A 229 -13.02 -8.03 11.26
N GLY A 230 -12.77 -7.02 10.42
CA GLY A 230 -11.41 -6.65 9.98
C GLY A 230 -10.47 -6.34 11.15
N LEU A 231 -10.91 -5.47 12.07
CA LEU A 231 -10.19 -5.12 13.29
C LEU A 231 -9.99 -6.34 14.20
N SER A 232 -11.01 -7.18 14.35
CA SER A 232 -10.96 -8.37 15.20
C SER A 232 -9.96 -9.39 14.67
N LYS A 233 -9.91 -9.62 13.35
CA LYS A 233 -8.86 -10.44 12.72
C LYS A 233 -7.48 -9.81 12.91
N GLY A 234 -7.36 -8.49 12.82
CA GLY A 234 -6.12 -7.77 13.08
C GLY A 234 -5.56 -8.03 14.47
N LEU A 235 -6.41 -7.95 15.50
CA LEU A 235 -6.03 -8.26 16.87
C LEU A 235 -5.61 -9.72 17.04
N LYS A 236 -6.35 -10.65 16.43
CA LYS A 236 -6.01 -12.09 16.46
C LYS A 236 -4.65 -12.38 15.81
N GLU A 237 -4.26 -11.65 14.76
CA GLU A 237 -2.92 -11.76 14.18
C GLU A 237 -1.86 -11.11 15.08
N LEU A 238 -2.14 -9.95 15.66
CA LEU A 238 -1.22 -9.29 16.61
C LEU A 238 -0.95 -10.13 17.87
N SER A 239 -1.94 -10.86 18.37
CA SER A 239 -1.78 -11.71 19.56
C SER A 239 -0.86 -12.92 19.33
N LYS A 240 -0.56 -13.28 18.07
CA LYS A 240 0.38 -14.37 17.73
C LYS A 240 1.84 -13.99 17.95
N VAL A 241 2.13 -12.69 18.13
CA VAL A 241 3.49 -12.19 18.33
C VAL A 241 3.93 -12.48 19.76
N LYS A 242 4.94 -13.35 19.91
CA LYS A 242 5.53 -13.70 21.21
C LYS A 242 6.59 -12.69 21.67
N ARG A 243 7.31 -12.08 20.74
CA ARG A 243 8.42 -11.15 21.05
C ARG A 243 7.88 -9.86 21.70
N SER A 244 8.60 -9.37 22.70
CA SER A 244 8.40 -8.03 23.26
C SER A 244 8.88 -6.97 22.26
N GLY A 245 8.07 -5.94 22.03
CA GLY A 245 8.33 -4.95 20.99
C GLY A 245 7.13 -4.07 20.71
N LYS A 246 7.32 -3.07 19.84
CA LYS A 246 6.26 -2.12 19.46
C LYS A 246 5.23 -2.85 18.59
N ARG A 247 3.99 -2.91 19.06
CA ARG A 247 2.85 -3.50 18.34
C ARG A 247 1.92 -2.40 17.86
N TRP A 248 1.52 -2.46 16.59
CA TRP A 248 0.68 -1.43 16.00
C TRP A 248 -0.26 -2.00 14.93
N GLY A 249 -1.34 -1.27 14.65
CA GLY A 249 -2.22 -1.48 13.52
C GLY A 249 -2.31 -0.21 12.67
N ILE A 250 -2.54 -0.38 11.37
CA ILE A 250 -2.93 0.70 10.46
C ILE A 250 -4.22 0.27 9.76
N LEU A 251 -5.28 1.07 9.92
CA LEU A 251 -6.54 0.92 9.20
C LEU A 251 -6.62 1.93 8.06
N ILE A 252 -6.93 1.48 6.85
CA ILE A 252 -7.20 2.32 5.67
C ILE A 252 -8.66 2.10 5.27
N THR A 253 -9.48 3.14 5.39
CA THR A 253 -10.93 3.08 5.11
C THR A 253 -11.49 4.46 4.80
N ASP A 254 -12.68 4.54 4.21
CA ASP A 254 -13.47 5.78 4.11
C ASP A 254 -14.35 6.02 5.34
N GLY A 255 -14.37 5.09 6.30
CA GLY A 255 -15.06 5.23 7.59
C GLY A 255 -16.52 4.83 7.57
N GLU A 256 -17.00 4.28 6.46
CA GLU A 256 -18.36 3.75 6.33
C GLU A 256 -18.37 2.24 6.68
N TRP A 257 -19.30 1.81 7.52
CA TRP A 257 -19.57 0.39 7.78
C TRP A 257 -21.07 0.16 7.86
N ASN A 258 -21.52 -0.98 7.30
CA ASN A 258 -22.95 -1.26 7.14
C ASN A 258 -23.36 -2.57 7.82
N VAL A 259 -22.40 -3.37 8.27
CA VAL A 259 -22.62 -4.64 8.96
C VAL A 259 -21.60 -4.81 10.09
N GLY A 260 -21.94 -5.65 11.07
CA GLY A 260 -21.13 -5.85 12.27
C GLY A 260 -21.42 -4.84 13.37
N GLY A 261 -20.67 -4.93 14.47
CA GLY A 261 -20.80 -4.03 15.62
C GLY A 261 -19.99 -2.74 15.46
N ASP A 262 -20.07 -1.87 16.46
CA ASP A 262 -19.27 -0.64 16.50
C ASP A 262 -17.76 -0.98 16.48
N PRO A 263 -17.00 -0.54 15.45
CA PRO A 263 -15.58 -0.83 15.34
C PRO A 263 -14.73 -0.18 16.46
N THR A 264 -15.22 0.87 17.13
CA THR A 264 -14.47 1.56 18.18
C THR A 264 -14.19 0.67 19.40
N LEU A 265 -15.12 -0.23 19.72
CA LEU A 265 -14.97 -1.20 20.82
C LEU A 265 -13.81 -2.18 20.56
N VAL A 266 -13.63 -2.58 19.31
CA VAL A 266 -12.53 -3.46 18.89
C VAL A 266 -11.24 -2.64 18.79
N ALA A 267 -11.30 -1.43 18.24
CA ALA A 267 -10.17 -0.53 18.13
C ALA A 267 -9.51 -0.24 19.49
N ALA A 268 -10.30 -0.06 20.55
CA ALA A 268 -9.82 0.17 21.91
C ALA A 268 -8.90 -0.94 22.47
N LYS A 269 -8.98 -2.15 21.91
CA LYS A 269 -8.16 -3.30 22.31
C LYS A 269 -6.79 -3.33 21.63
N PHE A 270 -6.54 -2.48 20.63
CA PHE A 270 -5.22 -2.37 20.01
C PHE A 270 -4.23 -1.69 20.96
N PRO A 271 -2.96 -2.14 20.99
CA PRO A 271 -1.90 -1.40 21.69
C PRO A 271 -1.72 0.01 21.10
N LEU A 272 -1.79 0.10 19.76
CA LEU A 272 -1.73 1.32 18.98
C LEU A 272 -2.41 1.05 17.63
N LEU A 273 -3.37 1.88 17.21
CA LEU A 273 -4.05 1.77 15.92
C LEU A 273 -4.13 3.14 15.24
N HIS A 274 -3.37 3.31 14.18
CA HIS A 274 -3.47 4.47 13.30
C HIS A 274 -4.61 4.27 12.29
N VAL A 275 -5.26 5.36 11.90
CA VAL A 275 -6.32 5.35 10.88
C VAL A 275 -5.99 6.36 9.80
N ILE A 276 -5.98 5.89 8.55
CA ILE A 276 -5.87 6.70 7.34
C ILE A 276 -7.26 6.75 6.70
N ALA A 277 -7.93 7.90 6.83
CA ALA A 277 -9.21 8.16 6.20
C ALA A 277 -9.04 8.52 4.73
N THR A 278 -9.76 7.79 3.89
CA THR A 278 -9.75 7.94 2.43
C THR A 278 -11.04 8.58 1.93
N PRO A 279 -11.05 9.22 0.75
CA PRO A 279 -12.27 9.78 0.19
C PRO A 279 -13.24 8.68 -0.26
N SER A 280 -14.53 8.88 0.02
CA SER A 280 -15.65 8.06 -0.50
C SER A 280 -16.21 8.72 -1.76
N LYS A 281 -16.25 7.99 -2.88
CA LYS A 281 -16.76 8.52 -4.18
C LYS A 281 -16.18 9.89 -4.59
N GLY A 282 -14.90 10.13 -4.29
CA GLY A 282 -14.21 11.39 -4.62
C GLY A 282 -14.55 12.58 -3.71
N LYS A 283 -15.30 12.36 -2.62
CA LYS A 283 -15.61 13.37 -1.60
C LYS A 283 -15.23 12.85 -0.21
N ILE A 284 -14.93 13.76 0.71
CA ILE A 284 -14.72 13.40 2.11
C ILE A 284 -16.08 13.47 2.79
N ALA A 285 -16.65 12.32 3.14
CA ALA A 285 -17.91 12.26 3.87
C ALA A 285 -17.67 12.64 5.34
N LYS A 286 -18.39 13.65 5.84
CA LYS A 286 -18.25 14.14 7.22
C LYS A 286 -18.46 13.02 8.26
N TYR A 287 -19.44 12.16 8.03
CA TYR A 287 -19.75 11.03 8.92
C TYR A 287 -18.60 10.00 8.98
N GLY A 288 -18.11 9.54 7.83
CA GLY A 288 -17.00 8.58 7.78
C GLY A 288 -15.72 9.15 8.40
N LEU A 289 -15.48 10.46 8.23
CA LEU A 289 -14.35 11.15 8.83
C LEU A 289 -14.40 11.15 10.37
N GLU A 290 -15.56 11.49 10.94
CA GLU A 290 -15.78 11.46 12.39
C GLU A 290 -15.64 10.04 12.94
N ALA A 291 -16.15 9.04 12.22
CA ALA A 291 -15.97 7.64 12.59
C ALA A 291 -14.48 7.24 12.62
N CYS A 292 -13.72 7.55 11.57
CA CYS A 292 -12.28 7.29 11.50
C CYS A 292 -11.52 7.95 12.66
N LYS A 293 -11.87 9.20 12.99
CA LYS A 293 -11.28 9.94 14.11
C LYS A 293 -11.58 9.28 15.45
N LYS A 294 -12.82 8.84 15.68
CA LYS A 294 -13.21 8.09 16.89
C LYS A 294 -12.45 6.78 17.02
N ILE A 295 -12.32 6.02 15.93
CA ILE A 295 -11.58 4.75 15.89
C ILE A 295 -10.10 4.97 16.22
N ALA A 296 -9.45 5.97 15.61
CA ALA A 296 -8.04 6.29 15.90
C ALA A 296 -7.84 6.68 17.36
N LYS A 297 -8.75 7.49 17.91
CA LYS A 297 -8.73 7.90 19.32
C LYS A 297 -8.88 6.70 20.25
N ALA A 298 -9.85 5.82 20.00
CA ALA A 298 -10.04 4.59 20.76
C ALA A 298 -8.79 3.71 20.73
N GLY A 299 -8.19 3.58 19.55
CA GLY A 299 -6.94 2.85 19.33
C GLY A 299 -5.65 3.57 19.74
N LYS A 300 -5.75 4.73 20.40
CA LYS A 300 -4.60 5.52 20.91
C LYS A 300 -3.60 5.93 19.81
N GLY A 301 -4.01 5.90 18.54
CA GLY A 301 -3.16 6.16 17.40
C GLY A 301 -3.43 7.49 16.72
N ARG A 302 -2.72 7.70 15.63
CA ARG A 302 -2.84 8.91 14.80
C ARG A 302 -3.98 8.77 13.81
N PHE A 303 -4.72 9.85 13.65
CA PHE A 303 -5.72 10.02 12.61
C PHE A 303 -5.12 10.87 11.48
N VAL A 304 -5.17 10.37 10.25
CA VAL A 304 -4.67 11.07 9.06
C VAL A 304 -5.72 11.05 7.97
N VAL A 305 -5.90 12.17 7.27
CA VAL A 305 -6.85 12.30 6.17
C VAL A 305 -6.08 12.45 4.88
N VAL A 306 -6.45 11.69 3.85
CA VAL A 306 -5.88 11.85 2.50
C VAL A 306 -6.90 12.44 1.55
N LYS A 307 -6.46 13.32 0.66
CA LYS A 307 -7.30 13.83 -0.44
C LYS A 307 -7.24 12.89 -1.64
N LYS A 308 -6.08 12.26 -1.87
CA LYS A 308 -5.84 11.31 -2.95
C LYS A 308 -5.26 10.02 -2.40
N PHE A 309 -5.66 8.89 -2.96
CA PHE A 309 -5.14 7.59 -2.53
C PHE A 309 -3.61 7.46 -2.75
N SER A 310 -3.07 8.16 -3.75
CA SER A 310 -1.62 8.22 -4.03
C SER A 310 -0.75 8.73 -2.87
N GLU A 311 -1.34 9.41 -1.88
CA GLU A 311 -0.64 9.92 -0.70
C GLU A 311 -0.39 8.83 0.37
N ILE A 312 -1.22 7.78 0.37
CA ILE A 312 -1.25 6.73 1.41
C ILE A 312 0.11 6.04 1.60
N PRO A 313 0.83 5.58 0.55
CA PRO A 313 2.06 4.82 0.75
C PRO A 313 3.15 5.63 1.47
N ARG A 314 3.24 6.94 1.22
CA ARG A 314 4.22 7.82 1.89
C ARG A 314 3.83 8.10 3.33
N LEU A 315 2.54 8.30 3.60
CA LEU A 315 2.02 8.50 4.95
C LEU A 315 2.20 7.25 5.81
N LEU A 316 2.02 6.07 5.22
CA LEU A 316 2.30 4.79 5.87
C LEU A 316 3.73 4.76 6.41
N ILE A 317 4.74 5.10 5.62
CA ILE A 317 6.14 5.17 6.11
C ILE A 317 6.28 6.14 7.28
N ARG A 318 5.68 7.33 7.21
CA ARG A 318 5.76 8.32 8.31
C ARG A 318 5.17 7.79 9.61
N LEU A 319 4.09 7.01 9.53
CA LEU A 319 3.46 6.39 10.70
C LEU A 319 4.33 5.24 11.27
N LEU A 320 5.03 4.49 10.42
CA LEU A 320 5.94 3.42 10.86
C LEU A 320 7.22 3.92 11.55
N LEU A 321 7.60 5.16 11.25
CA LEU A 321 8.75 5.85 11.84
C LEU A 321 8.43 6.61 13.13
N SER A 322 7.16 6.94 13.37
CA SER A 322 6.70 7.47 14.66
C SER A 322 6.56 6.39 15.71
#